data_AF-A0A4Q5R6P7-F1
#
_entry.id   AF-A0A4Q5R6P7-F1
#
_cell.length_a   1.000
_cell.length_b   1.000
_cell.length_c   1.000
_cell.angle_alpha   90.00
_cell.angle_beta   90.00
_cell.angle_gamma   90.00
#
_symmetry.space_group_name_H-M   'P 1'
#
loop_
_entity.id
_entity.type
_entity.pdbx_description
1 polymer ?
#
loop_
_entity_poly.entity_id
_entity_poly.type
_entity_poly.pdbx_seq_one_letter_code
_entity_poly.pdbx_strand_id
1 'polypeptide(L)'
;MSADYAVPSTTSLERDAHEASSDHTVAPGEIAIGVVIGRAAEYFDFFVYGIASVLIFPGVFFPFADPLTGTLYAFALFALAFIARPIGSVIFMEIDRRHGRAAKLTIALFLLGGSTMAIGFLPNYHQIGALSIWILAALRFGQGLALGGAWDGLA
;
A
#
# COMPACT_ATOMS: atom_id res chain seq x y z
N MET A 1 23.98 -61.78 12.87
CA MET A 1 24.53 -60.43 12.63
C MET A 1 23.45 -59.65 11.90
N SER A 2 22.49 -59.13 12.66
CA SER A 2 21.33 -58.36 12.17
C SER A 2 21.66 -56.89 12.34
N ALA A 3 21.73 -56.16 11.24
CA ALA A 3 21.97 -54.72 11.23
C ALA A 3 20.66 -54.00 11.62
N ASP A 4 20.69 -53.25 12.72
CA ASP A 4 19.62 -52.34 13.11
C ASP A 4 19.55 -51.18 12.11
N TYR A 5 18.51 -51.15 11.30
CA TYR A 5 18.17 -49.98 10.49
C TYR A 5 17.40 -48.99 11.36
N ALA A 6 18.07 -47.93 11.81
CA ALA A 6 17.43 -46.81 12.49
C ALA A 6 16.43 -46.12 11.54
N VAL A 7 15.15 -46.14 11.88
CA VAL A 7 14.10 -45.44 11.14
C VAL A 7 14.32 -43.93 11.32
N PRO A 8 14.46 -43.13 10.25
CA PRO A 8 14.64 -41.69 10.37
C PRO A 8 13.37 -41.05 10.94
N SER A 9 13.42 -40.51 12.15
CA SER A 9 12.30 -39.78 12.74
C SER A 9 12.33 -38.32 12.27
N THR A 10 11.27 -37.84 11.62
CA THR A 10 11.10 -36.44 11.19
C THR A 10 11.09 -35.45 12.37
N THR A 11 10.89 -35.95 13.58
CA THR A 11 10.76 -35.18 14.82
C THR A 11 12.02 -34.40 15.20
N SER A 12 13.21 -34.88 14.85
CA SER A 12 14.46 -34.15 15.12
C SER A 12 14.66 -33.01 14.11
N LEU A 13 14.38 -33.25 12.83
CA LEU A 13 14.44 -32.22 11.79
C LEU A 13 13.39 -31.13 11.99
N GLU A 14 12.18 -31.50 12.43
CA GLU A 14 11.12 -30.55 12.77
C GLU A 14 11.50 -29.71 14.01
N ARG A 15 12.14 -30.32 15.02
CA ARG A 15 12.63 -29.61 16.21
C ARG A 15 13.78 -28.65 15.86
N ASP A 16 14.75 -29.10 15.07
CA ASP A 16 15.89 -28.28 14.65
C ASP A 16 15.43 -27.09 13.76
N ALA A 17 14.44 -27.30 12.89
CA ALA A 17 13.82 -26.23 12.10
C ALA A 17 13.07 -25.23 12.98
N HIS A 18 12.40 -25.70 14.05
CA HIS A 18 11.71 -24.85 15.01
C HIS A 18 12.69 -24.03 15.85
N GLU A 19 13.83 -24.62 16.26
CA GLU A 19 14.90 -23.93 16.99
C GLU A 19 15.61 -22.89 16.11
N ALA A 20 15.97 -23.24 14.87
CA ALA A 20 16.57 -22.32 13.91
C ALA A 20 15.66 -21.14 13.54
N SER A 21 14.33 -21.32 13.56
CA SER A 21 13.36 -20.25 13.32
C SER A 21 13.04 -19.43 14.59
N SER A 22 13.35 -19.93 15.78
CA SER A 22 12.99 -19.30 17.06
C SER A 22 14.00 -18.25 17.55
N ASP A 23 15.18 -18.17 16.93
CA ASP A 23 16.33 -17.40 17.45
C ASP A 23 16.54 -16.03 16.78
N HIS A 24 15.67 -15.62 15.84
CA HIS A 24 15.68 -14.26 15.29
C HIS A 24 14.66 -13.39 16.01
N THR A 25 14.97 -13.02 17.26
CA THR A 25 14.23 -11.95 17.94
C THR A 25 14.47 -10.65 17.19
N VAL A 26 13.56 -10.29 16.28
CA VAL A 26 13.64 -9.05 15.50
C VAL A 26 13.83 -7.89 16.48
N ALA A 27 14.97 -7.21 16.36
CA ALA A 27 15.31 -6.18 17.34
C ALA A 27 14.28 -5.04 17.21
N PRO A 28 13.83 -4.43 18.33
CA PRO A 28 12.91 -3.30 18.27
C PRO A 28 13.39 -2.17 17.34
N GLY A 29 14.71 -2.02 17.18
CA GLY A 29 15.32 -1.08 16.22
C GLY A 29 15.06 -1.42 14.74
N GLU A 30 15.06 -2.70 14.35
CA GLU A 30 14.78 -3.13 12.97
C GLU A 30 13.32 -2.88 12.60
N ILE A 31 12.41 -3.15 13.54
CA ILE A 31 10.98 -2.83 13.39
C ILE A 31 10.77 -1.31 13.28
N ALA A 32 11.44 -0.53 14.14
CA ALA A 32 11.35 0.92 14.11
C ALA A 32 11.83 1.53 12.78
N ILE A 33 12.94 1.03 12.22
CA ILE A 33 13.43 1.45 10.90
C ILE A 33 12.39 1.14 9.82
N GLY A 34 11.80 -0.06 9.82
CA GLY A 34 10.75 -0.43 8.86
C GLY A 34 9.53 0.48 8.92
N VAL A 35 9.08 0.83 10.13
CA VAL A 35 7.96 1.78 10.34
C VAL A 35 8.34 3.18 9.84
N VAL A 36 9.53 3.69 10.18
CA VAL A 36 9.98 5.02 9.76
C VAL A 36 10.07 5.11 8.23
N ILE A 37 10.66 4.11 7.57
CA ILE A 37 10.76 4.07 6.11
C ILE A 37 9.36 4.05 5.48
N GLY A 38 8.45 3.23 5.98
CA GLY A 38 7.10 3.15 5.44
C GLY A 38 6.31 4.46 5.62
N ARG A 39 6.45 5.14 6.76
CA ARG A 39 5.83 6.45 6.98
C ARG A 39 6.47 7.54 6.12
N ALA A 40 7.80 7.53 5.98
CA ALA A 40 8.49 8.46 5.08
C ALA A 40 8.04 8.29 3.62
N ALA A 41 7.92 7.04 3.16
CA ALA A 41 7.43 6.71 1.82
C ALA A 41 5.98 7.17 1.60
N GLU A 42 5.12 7.02 2.62
CA GLU A 42 3.75 7.57 2.59
C GLU A 42 3.78 9.09 2.41
N TYR A 43 4.50 9.82 3.26
CA TYR A 43 4.57 11.28 3.16
C TYR A 43 5.17 11.72 1.81
N PHE A 44 6.17 11.00 1.31
CA PHE A 44 6.76 11.27 0.01
C PHE A 44 5.73 11.18 -1.12
N ASP A 45 4.91 10.11 -1.18
CA ASP A 45 3.83 9.98 -2.17
C ASP A 45 2.82 11.14 -2.05
N PHE A 46 2.41 11.50 -0.83
CA PHE A 46 1.51 12.65 -0.63
C PHE A 46 2.07 13.95 -1.15
N PHE A 47 3.34 14.23 -0.87
CA PHE A 47 3.99 15.46 -1.32
C PHE A 47 4.14 15.50 -2.84
N VAL A 48 4.61 14.42 -3.45
CA VAL A 48 4.77 14.33 -4.90
C VAL A 48 3.42 14.48 -5.60
N TYR A 49 2.37 13.80 -5.11
CA TYR A 49 1.02 13.94 -5.67
C TYR A 49 0.48 15.36 -5.48
N GLY A 50 0.71 15.99 -4.32
CA GLY A 50 0.28 17.36 -4.05
C GLY A 50 0.91 18.37 -5.01
N ILE A 51 2.21 18.25 -5.26
CA ILE A 51 2.93 19.08 -6.24
C ILE A 51 2.40 18.81 -7.66
N ALA A 52 2.23 17.54 -8.03
CA ALA A 52 1.68 17.16 -9.34
C ALA A 52 0.25 17.68 -9.55
N SER A 53 -0.56 17.77 -8.48
CA SER A 53 -1.93 18.29 -8.52
C SER A 53 -2.00 19.76 -8.91
N VAL A 54 -0.94 20.53 -8.65
CA VAL A 54 -0.87 21.94 -9.02
C VAL A 54 -0.16 22.12 -10.37
N LEU A 55 0.94 21.41 -10.59
CA LEU A 55 1.80 21.65 -11.75
C LEU A 55 1.44 20.84 -13.00
N ILE A 56 0.89 19.63 -12.84
CA ILE A 56 0.79 18.65 -13.93
C ILE A 56 -0.67 18.28 -14.20
N PHE A 57 -1.42 17.90 -13.18
CA PHE A 57 -2.77 17.35 -13.35
C PHE A 57 -3.79 18.29 -13.99
N PRO A 58 -3.80 19.62 -13.74
CA PRO A 58 -4.74 20.53 -14.40
C PRO A 58 -4.61 20.47 -15.92
N GLY A 59 -3.39 20.41 -16.44
CA GLY A 59 -3.15 20.32 -17.89
C GLY A 59 -3.34 18.92 -18.47
N VAL A 60 -3.02 17.86 -17.70
CA VAL A 60 -3.04 16.48 -18.21
C VAL A 60 -4.44 15.85 -18.15
N PHE A 61 -5.17 16.08 -17.05
CA PHE A 61 -6.45 15.43 -16.78
C PHE A 61 -7.65 16.36 -16.93
N PHE A 62 -7.46 17.68 -16.83
CA PHE A 62 -8.54 18.67 -16.90
C PHE A 62 -8.34 19.74 -18.00
N PRO A 63 -7.93 19.38 -19.25
CA PRO A 63 -7.64 20.37 -20.29
C PRO A 63 -8.88 21.16 -20.78
N PHE A 64 -10.08 20.73 -20.38
CA PHE A 64 -11.35 21.39 -20.71
C PHE A 64 -11.76 22.45 -19.68
N ALA A 65 -11.10 22.52 -18.53
CA ALA A 65 -11.36 23.49 -17.48
C ALA A 65 -10.36 24.65 -17.55
N ASP A 66 -10.74 25.82 -17.04
CA ASP A 66 -9.78 26.89 -16.81
C ASP A 66 -8.72 26.47 -15.76
N PRO A 67 -7.53 27.11 -15.73
CA PRO A 67 -6.44 26.68 -14.87
C PRO A 67 -6.78 26.63 -13.37
N LEU A 68 -7.63 27.55 -12.89
CA LEU A 68 -8.05 27.59 -11.50
C LEU A 68 -8.97 26.40 -11.19
N THR A 69 -10.00 26.20 -12.01
CA THR A 69 -10.96 25.10 -11.85
C THR A 69 -10.28 23.73 -11.99
N GLY A 70 -9.36 23.57 -12.94
CA GLY A 70 -8.59 22.33 -13.11
C GLY A 70 -7.73 22.00 -11.89
N THR A 71 -7.15 23.02 -11.25
CA THR A 71 -6.40 22.86 -9.98
C THR A 71 -7.32 22.45 -8.83
N LEU A 72 -8.51 23.06 -8.74
CA LEU A 72 -9.50 22.68 -7.73
C LEU A 72 -9.98 21.24 -7.91
N TYR A 73 -10.18 20.77 -9.14
CA TYR A 73 -10.51 19.37 -9.41
C TYR A 73 -9.38 18.41 -9.06
N ALA A 74 -8.13 18.76 -9.36
CA ALA A 74 -6.97 17.98 -8.95
C ALA A 74 -6.88 17.88 -7.42
N PHE A 75 -7.12 18.98 -6.70
CA PHE A 75 -7.20 18.95 -5.23
C PHE A 75 -8.40 18.17 -4.70
N ALA A 76 -9.54 18.18 -5.38
CA ALA A 76 -10.68 17.34 -5.01
C ALA A 76 -10.32 15.85 -5.08
N LEU A 77 -9.60 15.42 -6.13
CA LEU A 77 -9.06 14.06 -6.21
C LEU A 77 -7.99 13.79 -5.14
N PHE A 78 -7.17 14.77 -4.80
CA PHE A 78 -6.22 14.64 -3.70
C PHE A 78 -6.95 14.41 -2.36
N ALA A 79 -8.00 15.18 -2.09
CA ALA A 79 -8.84 15.07 -0.89
C ALA A 79 -9.57 13.71 -0.81
N LEU A 80 -9.92 13.12 -1.95
CA LEU A 80 -10.58 11.80 -2.03
C LEU A 80 -9.79 10.70 -1.29
N ALA A 81 -8.46 10.75 -1.32
CA ALA A 81 -7.62 9.79 -0.58
C ALA A 81 -7.84 9.87 0.94
N PHE A 82 -8.13 11.06 1.49
CA PHE A 82 -8.38 11.22 2.92
C PHE A 82 -9.73 10.62 3.34
N ILE A 83 -10.74 10.71 2.47
CA ILE A 83 -12.04 10.06 2.69
C ILE A 83 -11.91 8.54 2.60
N ALA A 84 -11.05 8.04 1.72
CA ALA A 84 -10.78 6.62 1.58
C ALA A 84 -10.14 6.02 2.85
N ARG A 85 -9.32 6.79 3.59
CA ARG A 85 -8.59 6.27 4.77
C ARG A 85 -9.50 5.63 5.83
N PRO A 86 -10.53 6.31 6.39
CA PRO A 86 -11.46 5.68 7.33
C PRO A 86 -12.12 4.40 6.77
N ILE A 87 -12.45 4.39 5.49
CA ILE A 87 -13.06 3.24 4.83
C ILE A 87 -12.06 2.07 4.78
N GLY A 88 -10.80 2.37 4.43
CA GLY A 88 -9.69 1.43 4.42
C GLY A 88 -9.44 0.84 5.79
N SER A 89 -9.44 1.65 6.84
CA SER A 89 -9.32 1.22 8.23
C SER A 89 -10.35 0.13 8.59
N VAL A 90 -11.63 0.36 8.30
CA VAL A 90 -12.70 -0.61 8.59
C VAL A 90 -12.54 -1.89 7.78
N ILE A 91 -12.26 -1.79 6.48
CA ILE A 91 -12.09 -2.95 5.60
C ILE A 91 -10.90 -3.80 6.06
N PHE A 92 -9.75 -3.17 6.29
CA PHE A 92 -8.53 -3.88 6.68
C PHE A 92 -8.59 -4.40 8.11
N MET A 93 -9.43 -3.84 9.00
CA MET A 93 -9.71 -4.42 10.31
C MET A 93 -10.36 -5.81 10.18
N GLU A 94 -11.33 -5.98 9.28
CA GLU A 94 -11.96 -7.27 9.05
C GLU A 94 -11.01 -8.25 8.33
N ILE A 95 -10.16 -7.75 7.42
CA ILE A 95 -9.12 -8.57 6.78
C ILE A 95 -8.12 -9.09 7.83
N ASP A 96 -7.67 -8.23 8.74
CA ASP A 96 -6.77 -8.59 9.85
C ASP A 96 -7.40 -9.68 10.71
N ARG A 97 -8.67 -9.51 11.07
CA ARG A 97 -9.41 -10.44 11.92
C ARG A 97 -9.61 -11.82 11.29
N ARG A 98 -9.70 -11.90 9.95
CA ARG A 98 -9.92 -13.17 9.21
C ARG A 98 -8.65 -13.83 8.67
N HIS A 99 -7.68 -13.04 8.23
CA HIS A 99 -6.50 -13.50 7.47
C HIS A 99 -5.18 -13.14 8.14
N GLY A 100 -5.21 -12.38 9.24
CA GLY A 100 -4.04 -12.00 10.02
C GLY A 100 -3.25 -10.82 9.47
N ARG A 101 -2.28 -10.38 10.28
CA ARG A 101 -1.49 -9.16 10.07
C ARG A 101 -0.61 -9.21 8.83
N ALA A 102 -0.04 -10.37 8.51
CA ALA A 102 0.81 -10.54 7.34
C ALA A 102 0.03 -10.29 6.04
N ALA A 103 -1.14 -10.92 5.89
CA ALA A 103 -2.00 -10.73 4.72
C ALA A 103 -2.45 -9.27 4.57
N LYS A 104 -2.87 -8.63 5.68
CA LYS A 104 -3.22 -7.21 5.74
C LYS A 104 -2.10 -6.31 5.18
N LEU A 105 -0.87 -6.48 5.66
CA LEU A 105 0.28 -5.66 5.25
C LEU A 105 0.67 -5.91 3.79
N THR A 106 0.65 -7.17 3.34
CA THR A 106 0.93 -7.52 1.94
C THR A 106 -0.07 -6.87 1.00
N ILE A 107 -1.38 -7.01 1.27
CA ILE A 107 -2.43 -6.40 0.44
C ILE A 107 -2.28 -4.88 0.39
N ALA A 108 -2.02 -4.25 1.53
CA ALA A 108 -1.83 -2.80 1.59
C ALA A 108 -0.61 -2.35 0.76
N LEU A 109 0.52 -3.05 0.85
CA LEU A 109 1.73 -2.72 0.12
C LEU A 109 1.54 -2.85 -1.40
N PHE A 110 0.92 -3.94 -1.86
CA PHE A 110 0.60 -4.13 -3.28
C PHE A 110 -0.41 -3.12 -3.79
N LEU A 111 -1.44 -2.80 -2.99
CA LEU A 111 -2.45 -1.81 -3.37
C LEU A 111 -1.83 -0.40 -3.46
N LEU A 112 -1.00 -0.01 -2.49
CA LEU A 112 -0.32 1.29 -2.49
C LEU A 112 0.66 1.40 -3.66
N GLY A 113 1.64 0.49 -3.72
CA GLY A 113 2.71 0.53 -4.74
C GLY A 113 2.16 0.30 -6.15
N GLY A 114 1.24 -0.63 -6.31
CA GLY A 114 0.57 -0.90 -7.59
C GLY A 114 -0.23 0.31 -8.07
N SER A 115 -0.92 1.02 -7.17
CA SER A 115 -1.64 2.23 -7.54
C SER A 115 -0.71 3.37 -7.96
N THR A 116 0.37 3.62 -7.21
CA THR A 116 1.37 4.65 -7.56
C THR A 116 2.02 4.34 -8.91
N MET A 117 2.39 3.08 -9.16
CA MET A 117 2.94 2.64 -10.43
C MET A 117 1.94 2.84 -11.58
N ALA A 118 0.68 2.45 -11.38
CA ALA A 118 -0.37 2.59 -12.39
C ALA A 118 -0.67 4.05 -12.77
N ILE A 119 -0.59 4.99 -11.81
CA ILE A 119 -0.72 6.43 -12.09
C ILE A 119 0.37 6.89 -13.07
N GLY A 120 1.60 6.37 -12.94
CA GLY A 120 2.70 6.70 -13.85
C GLY A 120 2.49 6.26 -15.30
N PHE A 121 1.67 5.23 -15.53
CA PHE A 121 1.32 4.73 -16.87
C PHE A 121 0.00 5.29 -17.40
N LEU A 122 -0.65 6.19 -16.66
CA LEU A 122 -1.98 6.64 -16.99
C LEU A 122 -1.97 7.54 -18.24
N PRO A 123 -2.70 7.19 -19.31
CA PRO A 123 -2.81 8.04 -20.49
C PRO A 123 -3.56 9.34 -20.18
N ASN A 124 -3.23 10.39 -20.93
CA ASN A 124 -3.80 11.72 -20.73
C ASN A 124 -5.27 11.82 -21.18
N TYR A 125 -5.93 12.92 -20.82
CA TYR A 125 -7.33 13.15 -21.17
C TYR A 125 -7.57 13.17 -22.70
N HIS A 126 -6.59 13.57 -23.51
CA HIS A 126 -6.75 13.57 -24.97
C HIS A 126 -6.79 12.17 -25.58
N GLN A 127 -6.21 11.16 -24.92
CA GLN A 127 -6.17 9.79 -25.41
C GLN A 127 -7.41 8.98 -25.04
N ILE A 128 -7.89 9.08 -23.79
CA ILE A 128 -8.99 8.26 -23.28
C ILE A 128 -10.15 9.06 -22.65
N GLY A 129 -10.10 10.39 -22.73
CA GLY A 129 -11.16 11.27 -22.23
C GLY A 129 -11.34 11.19 -20.72
N ALA A 130 -12.59 11.36 -20.27
CA ALA A 130 -12.98 11.36 -18.87
C ALA A 130 -12.62 10.07 -18.11
N LEU A 131 -12.38 8.96 -18.82
CA LEU A 131 -11.94 7.72 -18.21
C LEU A 131 -10.58 7.88 -17.49
N SER A 132 -9.69 8.74 -17.99
CA SER A 132 -8.42 9.05 -17.31
C SER A 132 -8.64 9.59 -15.90
N ILE A 133 -9.61 10.49 -15.72
CA ILE A 133 -9.97 11.09 -14.43
C ILE A 133 -10.56 10.04 -13.49
N TRP A 134 -11.45 9.17 -13.99
CA TRP A 134 -12.05 8.11 -13.18
C TRP A 134 -11.04 7.07 -12.72
N ILE A 135 -10.11 6.68 -13.60
CA ILE A 135 -9.03 5.76 -13.22
C ILE A 135 -8.10 6.44 -12.21
N LEU A 136 -7.71 7.70 -12.43
CA LEU A 136 -6.91 8.46 -11.47
C LEU A 136 -7.60 8.52 -10.10
N ALA A 137 -8.89 8.82 -10.07
CA ALA A 137 -9.69 8.86 -8.85
C ALA A 137 -9.73 7.50 -8.14
N ALA A 138 -9.93 6.41 -8.88
CA ALA A 138 -9.96 5.05 -8.34
C ALA A 138 -8.59 4.63 -7.77
N LEU A 139 -7.50 4.90 -8.49
CA LEU A 139 -6.14 4.65 -8.02
C LEU A 139 -5.84 5.47 -6.77
N ARG A 140 -6.23 6.75 -6.76
CA ARG A 140 -6.02 7.64 -5.61
C ARG A 140 -6.84 7.20 -4.39
N PHE A 141 -8.07 6.74 -4.60
CA PHE A 141 -8.89 6.13 -3.57
C PHE A 141 -8.24 4.85 -3.03
N GLY A 142 -7.72 3.98 -3.91
CA GLY A 142 -6.98 2.77 -3.56
C GLY A 142 -5.74 3.04 -2.70
N GLN A 143 -4.95 4.07 -3.05
CA GLN A 143 -3.83 4.51 -2.21
C GLN A 143 -4.32 4.91 -0.80
N GLY A 144 -5.39 5.70 -0.71
CA GLY A 144 -5.97 6.11 0.57
C GLY A 144 -6.48 4.93 1.41
N LEU A 145 -7.12 3.93 0.78
CA LEU A 145 -7.54 2.69 1.44
C LEU A 145 -6.35 1.92 2.02
N ALA A 146 -5.30 1.73 1.22
CA ALA A 146 -4.11 1.01 1.63
C ALA A 146 -3.45 1.65 2.85
N LEU A 147 -3.40 2.98 2.87
CA LEU A 147 -2.80 3.75 3.96
C LEU A 147 -3.64 3.72 5.23
N GLY A 148 -4.97 3.86 5.13
CA GLY A 148 -5.84 3.69 6.31
C GLY A 148 -5.73 2.29 6.90
N GLY A 149 -5.68 1.28 6.04
CA GLY A 149 -5.62 -0.11 6.46
C GLY A 149 -4.28 -0.57 7.03
N ALA A 150 -3.14 -0.09 6.52
CA ALA A 150 -1.82 -0.57 6.93
C ALA A 150 -1.43 -0.17 8.36
N TRP A 151 -1.78 1.06 8.77
CA TRP A 151 -1.17 1.71 9.94
C TRP A 151 -2.06 1.74 11.19
N ASP A 152 -3.35 1.48 11.07
CA ASP A 152 -4.29 1.50 12.21
C ASP A 152 -4.04 0.40 13.27
N GLY A 153 -3.23 -0.61 12.98
CA GLY A 153 -2.86 -1.67 13.92
C GLY A 153 -1.44 -1.54 14.51
N LEU A 154 -0.77 -0.42 14.29
CA LEU A 154 0.59 -0.14 14.80
C LEU A 154 0.60 0.94 15.90
N ALA A 155 -0.55 1.57 16.18
CA ALA A 155 -0.74 2.58 17.22
C ALA A 155 -1.30 1.97 18.51
#